data_AF-A0ABD4STX6-F1
#
_entry.id   AF-A0ABD4STX6-F1
#
_cell.length_a   1.000
_cell.length_b   1.000
_cell.length_c   1.000
_cell.angle_alpha   90.00
_cell.angle_beta   90.00
_cell.angle_gamma   90.00
#
_symmetry.space_group_name_H-M   'P 1'
#
loop_
_entity.id
_entity.type
_entity.pdbx_description
1 polymer ?
#
loop_
_entity_poly.entity_id
_entity_poly.type
_entity_poly.pdbx_seq_one_letter_code
_entity_poly.pdbx_strand_id
1 'polypeptide(L)' 'MLESLNLRPGQHIVLPSGRAAVVTELRRHTVLLSYLGDTGKVELSRSALVRAGFGVR' A
#
# COMPACT_ATOMS: atom_id res chain seq x y z
N MET A 1 16.33 10.36 -3.76
CA MET A 1 16.46 8.89 -3.82
C MET A 1 15.15 8.32 -3.28
N LEU A 2 14.21 7.92 -4.16
CA LEU A 2 13.01 7.17 -3.71
C LEU A 2 13.50 5.75 -3.46
N GLU A 3 13.81 5.41 -2.21
CA GLU A 3 14.09 4.03 -1.84
C GLU A 3 12.88 3.18 -2.23
N SER A 4 13.14 2.16 -3.03
CA SER A 4 12.14 1.31 -3.68
C SER A 4 11.21 0.72 -2.63
N LEU A 5 9.99 1.24 -2.57
CA LEU A 5 8.90 0.65 -1.80
C LEU A 5 8.70 -0.77 -2.36
N ASN A 6 9.28 -1.76 -1.67
CA ASN A 6 9.38 -3.14 -2.15
C ASN A 6 8.06 -3.89 -1.91
N LEU A 7 6.97 -3.30 -2.38
CA LEU A 7 5.63 -3.87 -2.27
C LEU A 7 5.45 -5.00 -3.28
N ARG A 8 4.66 -5.99 -2.91
CA ARG A 8 4.25 -7.10 -3.78
C ARG A 8 2.73 -7.29 -3.74
N PRO A 9 2.07 -7.67 -4.85
CA PRO A 9 0.68 -8.11 -4.79
C PRO A 9 0.53 -9.27 -3.79
N GLY A 10 -0.56 -9.26 -3.02
CA GLY A 10 -0.82 -10.18 -1.92
C GLY A 10 -0.17 -9.77 -0.59
N GLN A 11 0.67 -8.73 -0.57
CA GLN A 11 1.31 -8.30 0.67
C GLN A 11 0.33 -7.57 1.60
N HIS A 12 0.34 -7.94 2.87
CA HIS A 12 -0.41 -7.25 3.91
C HIS A 12 0.37 -6.02 4.41
N ILE A 13 -0.32 -4.90 4.55
CA ILE A 13 0.22 -3.65 5.07
C ILE A 13 -0.78 -3.00 6.03
N VAL A 14 -0.28 -2.14 6.93
CA VAL A 14 -1.12 -1.36 7.85
C VAL A 14 -1.01 0.11 7.46
N LEU A 15 -2.14 0.73 7.13
CA LEU A 15 -2.19 2.16 6.78
C LEU A 15 -2.05 3.05 8.02
N PRO A 16 -1.64 4.33 7.88
CA PRO A 16 -1.62 5.31 8.97
C PRO A 16 -2.95 5.46 9.72
N SER A 17 -4.07 5.12 9.08
CA SER A 17 -5.39 5.07 9.71
C SER A 17 -5.55 3.92 10.71
N GLY A 18 -4.54 3.05 10.87
CA GLY A 18 -4.61 1.82 11.67
C GLY A 18 -5.31 0.66 10.96
N ARG A 19 -5.90 0.89 9.77
CA ARG A 19 -6.58 -0.14 9.00
C ARG A 19 -5.58 -1.03 8.27
N ALA A 20 -5.79 -2.34 8.34
CA ALA A 20 -5.02 -3.30 7.55
C ALA A 20 -5.58 -3.39 6.12
N ALA A 21 -4.69 -3.52 5.15
CA ALA A 21 -5.03 -3.68 3.75
C ALA A 21 -4.07 -4.66 3.07
N VAL A 22 -4.51 -5.25 1.97
CA VAL A 22 -3.71 -6.09 1.09
C VAL A 22 -3.42 -5.37 -0.21
N VAL A 23 -2.18 -5.42 -0.68
CA VAL A 23 -1.79 -4.94 -2.00
C VAL A 23 -2.44 -5.84 -3.04
N THR A 24 -3.31 -5.29 -3.87
CA THR A 24 -3.98 -6.05 -4.93
C THR A 24 -3.31 -5.83 -6.28
N GLU A 25 -2.88 -4.60 -6.57
CA GLU A 25 -2.29 -4.25 -7.86
C GLU A 25 -1.16 -3.23 -7.67
N LEU A 26 -0.07 -3.40 -8.41
CA LEU A 26 1.02 -2.44 -8.49
C LEU A 26 1.08 -1.84 -9.88
N ARG A 27 0.87 -0.52 -9.95
CA ARG A 27 0.98 0.24 -11.19
C ARG A 27 2.26 1.06 -11.17
N ARG A 28 2.56 1.70 -12.31
CA ARG A 28 3.77 2.52 -12.47
C ARG A 28 3.90 3.57 -11.37
N HIS A 29 2.81 4.28 -11.06
CA HIS A 29 2.80 5.42 -10.13
C HIS A 29 1.88 5.23 -8.91
N THR A 30 0.96 4.27 -8.98
CA THR A 30 -0.04 4.01 -7.94
C THR A 30 -0.02 2.55 -7.50
N VAL A 31 -0.64 2.31 -6.35
CA VAL A 31 -0.81 1.00 -5.74
C VAL A 31 -2.27 0.88 -5.35
N LEU A 32 -2.90 -0.20 -5.80
CA LEU A 32 -4.26 -0.54 -5.40
C LEU A 32 -4.22 -1.45 -4.19
N LEU A 33 -5.03 -1.13 -3.20
CA LEU A 33 -5.14 -1.84 -1.93
C LEU A 33 -6.60 -2.19 -1.67
N SER A 34 -6.84 -3.36 -1.09
CA SER A 34 -8.16 -3.72 -0.54
C SER A 34 -8.07 -3.80 0.97
N TYR A 35 -9.02 -3.20 1.69
CA TYR A 35 -9.06 -3.32 3.14
C TYR A 35 -9.33 -4.76 3.57
N LEU A 36 -8.68 -5.21 4.65
CA LEU A 36 -9.00 -6.52 5.22
C LEU A 36 -10.33 -6.44 5.98
N GLY A 37 -11.25 -7.37 5.71
CA GLY A 37 -12.57 -7.42 6.34
C GLY A 37 -13.60 -6.42 5.80
N ASP A 38 -13.30 -5.73 4.70
CA ASP A 38 -14.18 -4.76 4.05
C ASP A 38 -14.06 -4.91 2.51
N THR A 39 -15.10 -4.55 1.76
CA THR A 39 -15.07 -4.53 0.30
C THR A 39 -14.45 -3.24 -0.26
N GLY A 40 -14.17 -2.27 0.62
CA GLY A 40 -13.51 -1.02 0.27
C GLY A 40 -12.13 -1.21 -0.36
N LYS A 41 -11.90 -0.50 -1.47
CA LYS A 41 -10.59 -0.39 -2.13
C LYS A 41 -10.07 1.03 -2.02
N VAL A 42 -8.75 1.18 -1.99
CA VAL A 42 -8.08 2.48 -2.00
C VAL A 42 -6.91 2.44 -2.96
N GLU A 43 -6.80 3.47 -3.79
CA GLU A 43 -5.66 3.69 -4.68
C GLU A 43 -4.77 4.77 -4.08
N LEU A 44 -3.50 4.45 -3.85
CA LEU A 44 -2.53 5.38 -3.28
C LEU A 44 -1.37 5.59 -4.24
N SER A 45 -0.85 6.82 -4.29
CA SER A 45 0.39 7.07 -5.01
C SER A 45 1.57 6.44 -4.27
N ARG A 46 2.54 5.91 -5.02
CA ARG A 46 3.77 5.36 -4.46
C ARG A 46 4.52 6.38 -3.61
N SER A 47 4.49 7.65 -4.00
CA SER A 47 5.11 8.74 -3.25
C SER A 47 4.39 9.03 -1.92
N ALA A 48 3.06 8.89 -1.86
CA ALA A 48 2.33 8.97 -0.60
C ALA A 48 2.70 7.82 0.35
N LEU A 49 2.83 6.60 -0.17
CA LEU A 49 3.25 5.44 0.61
C LEU A 49 4.70 5.57 1.12
N VAL A 50 5.63 6.06 0.30
CA VAL A 50 7.01 6.30 0.76
C VAL A 50 7.04 7.35 1.86
N ARG A 51 6.32 8.48 1.69
CA ARG A 51 6.26 9.55 2.71
C ARG A 51 5.64 9.10 4.03
N ALA A 52 4.68 8.19 3.97
CA ALA A 52 4.05 7.63 5.16
C ALA A 52 4.90 6.55 5.86
N GLY A 53 6.10 6.24 5.34
CA GLY A 53 7.04 5.34 6.00
C GLY A 53 6.61 3.87 5.97
N PHE A 54 5.88 3.45 4.94
CA PHE A 54 5.48 2.06 4.76
C PHE A 54 6.68 1.17 4.42
N GLY A 55 7.44 0.81 5.45
CA GLY A 55 8.46 -0.23 5.44
C GLY A 55 7.78 -1.57 5.68
N VAL A 56 7.90 -2.46 4.70
CA VAL A 56 7.53 -3.87 4.81
C VAL A 56 8.22 -4.44 6.05
N ARG A 57 7.43 -4.78 7.08
CA ARG A 57 7.89 -5.60 8.20
C ARG A 57 7.72 -7.07 7.85
#